data_AF-A5GBK9-F1
#
_entry.id   AF-A5GBK9-F1
#
_cell.length_a   1.000
_cell.length_b   1.000
_cell.length_c   1.000
_cell.angle_alpha   90.00
_cell.angle_beta   90.00
_cell.angle_gamma   90.00
#
_symmetry.space_group_name_H-M   'P 1'
#
loop_
_entity.id
_entity.type
_entity.pdbx_description
1 polymer ?
#
loop_
_entity_poly.entity_id
_entity_poly.type
_entity_poly.pdbx_seq_one_letter_code
_entity_poly.pdbx_strand_id
1 'polypeptide(L)'
;MRSGLPQMLSLYPPAGSAPLPSETATMWQLHGVDCSGLLYEVTGGFTPRNTSALIGYGKGVEIAGLSPERIIERVEPLDLIVWQGHVIIILDRERTIESRLDCGGKNGGVVVRPLQEALAGVMTGRMAVDDYGDAAKLGKKGFVIRRWYGR
;
A
#
# COMPACT_ATOMS: atom_id res chain seq x y z
N MET A 1 -0.92 5.12 15.29
CA MET A 1 -1.32 6.49 15.71
C MET A 1 -2.41 7.04 14.79
N ARG A 2 -3.66 7.10 15.25
CA ARG A 2 -4.77 7.74 14.50
C ARG A 2 -4.97 9.22 14.79
N SER A 3 -4.30 9.78 15.80
CA SER A 3 -4.55 11.13 16.33
C SER A 3 -3.41 12.12 16.09
N GLY A 4 -2.34 11.71 15.40
CA GLY A 4 -1.12 12.53 15.26
C GLY A 4 -0.39 12.78 16.60
N LEU A 5 0.66 13.60 16.53
CA LEU A 5 1.50 14.07 17.63
C LEU A 5 1.39 15.60 17.73
N PRO A 6 0.47 16.13 18.57
CA PRO A 6 0.29 17.58 18.73
C PRO A 6 1.57 18.31 19.14
N GLN A 7 2.47 17.63 19.84
CA GLN A 7 3.76 18.16 20.27
C GLN A 7 4.65 18.61 19.10
N MET A 8 4.43 18.08 17.89
CA MET A 8 5.17 18.50 16.69
C MET A 8 5.04 19.99 16.42
N LEU A 9 3.87 20.58 16.67
CA LEU A 9 3.65 22.02 16.46
C LEU A 9 4.43 22.89 17.47
N SER A 10 4.71 22.36 18.66
CA SER A 10 5.50 23.05 19.68
C SER A 10 7.01 22.84 19.49
N LEU A 11 7.42 21.62 19.14
CA LEU A 11 8.82 21.24 18.99
C LEU A 11 9.41 21.74 17.67
N TYR A 12 8.58 21.78 16.62
CA TYR A 12 8.96 22.18 15.28
C TYR A 12 7.91 23.17 14.73
N PRO A 13 7.86 24.41 15.24
CA PRO A 13 6.86 25.37 14.80
C PRO A 13 7.00 25.65 13.29
N PRO A 14 5.88 25.64 12.52
CA PRO A 14 5.90 25.98 11.10
C PRO A 14 6.42 27.40 10.88
N ALA A 15 7.17 27.62 9.80
CA ALA A 15 7.66 28.97 9.47
C ALA A 15 6.49 29.87 9.03
N GLY A 16 6.21 30.92 9.81
CA GLY A 16 5.17 31.91 9.53
C GLY A 16 4.28 32.20 10.74
N SER A 17 3.59 33.34 10.72
CA SER A 17 2.74 33.83 11.82
C SER A 17 1.24 33.54 11.62
N ALA A 18 0.87 32.86 10.53
CA ALA A 18 -0.52 32.48 10.26
C ALA A 18 -0.82 31.06 10.79
N PRO A 19 -2.03 30.81 11.32
CA PRO A 19 -2.48 29.44 11.59
C PRO A 19 -2.41 28.60 10.32
N LEU A 20 -1.82 27.40 10.41
CA LEU A 20 -1.83 26.47 9.29
C LEU A 20 -3.27 26.10 8.92
N PRO A 21 -3.59 25.91 7.62
CA PRO A 21 -4.80 25.23 7.21
C PRO A 21 -4.95 23.88 7.94
N SER A 22 -6.17 23.46 8.26
CA SER A 22 -6.43 22.27 9.10
C SER A 22 -5.77 20.99 8.58
N GLU A 23 -5.77 20.80 7.26
CA GLU A 23 -5.12 19.67 6.59
C GLU A 23 -3.60 19.72 6.74
N THR A 24 -3.00 20.89 6.54
CA THR A 24 -1.56 21.12 6.74
C THR A 24 -1.15 20.92 8.19
N ALA A 25 -1.97 21.37 9.15
CA ALA A 25 -1.74 21.15 10.57
C ALA A 25 -1.79 19.65 10.93
N THR A 26 -2.67 18.89 10.29
CA THR A 26 -2.80 17.44 10.47
C THR A 26 -1.55 16.71 9.96
N MET A 27 -1.06 17.07 8.77
CA MET A 27 0.19 16.55 8.23
C MET A 27 1.40 16.90 9.09
N TRP A 28 1.46 18.13 9.61
CA TRP A 28 2.56 18.58 10.49
C TRP A 28 2.62 17.80 11.81
N GLN A 29 1.48 17.30 12.27
CA GLN A 29 1.36 16.43 13.43
C GLN A 29 1.62 14.95 13.10
N LEU A 30 2.14 14.63 11.92
CA LEU A 30 2.44 13.25 11.50
C LEU A 30 1.21 12.33 11.60
N HIS A 31 0.03 12.88 11.31
CA HIS A 31 -1.22 12.15 11.41
C HIS A 31 -1.44 11.25 10.19
N GLY A 32 -1.73 9.98 10.44
CA GLY A 32 -2.02 8.98 9.41
C GLY A 32 -1.01 7.85 9.38
N VAL A 33 -1.16 6.96 8.39
CA VAL A 33 -0.28 5.82 8.14
C VAL A 33 0.05 5.74 6.65
N ASP A 34 1.29 5.36 6.32
CA ASP A 34 1.68 4.99 4.96
C ASP A 34 1.16 3.58 4.61
N CYS A 35 1.40 3.11 3.38
CA CYS A 35 0.81 1.86 2.89
C CYS A 35 1.22 0.64 3.72
N SER A 36 2.52 0.45 3.97
CA SER A 36 2.98 -0.67 4.81
C SER A 36 2.81 -0.41 6.30
N GLY A 37 2.77 0.84 6.76
CA GLY A 37 2.42 1.21 8.13
C GLY A 37 0.96 0.94 8.46
N LEU A 38 0.04 1.02 7.48
CA LEU A 38 -1.34 0.57 7.66
C LEU A 38 -1.36 -0.91 8.05
N LEU A 39 -0.70 -1.77 7.26
CA LEU A 39 -0.62 -3.20 7.54
C LEU A 39 0.07 -3.48 8.88
N TYR A 40 1.18 -2.78 9.15
CA TYR A 40 1.93 -2.92 10.40
C TYR A 40 1.10 -2.54 11.64
N GLU A 41 0.40 -1.41 11.58
CA GLU A 41 -0.43 -0.92 12.68
C GLU A 41 -1.62 -1.85 12.95
N VAL A 42 -2.38 -2.26 11.91
CA VAL A 42 -3.57 -3.10 12.10
C VAL A 42 -3.23 -4.50 12.58
N THR A 43 -2.01 -4.97 12.30
CA THR A 43 -1.50 -6.24 12.79
C THR A 43 -0.76 -6.09 14.11
N GLY A 44 -0.75 -4.93 14.78
CA GLY A 44 -0.02 -4.77 16.04
C GLY A 44 1.49 -5.03 15.93
N GLY A 45 2.06 -4.84 14.74
CA GLY A 45 3.48 -4.98 14.45
C GLY A 45 3.93 -6.37 13.99
N PHE A 46 3.02 -7.30 13.68
CA PHE A 46 3.36 -8.67 13.28
C PHE A 46 3.79 -8.85 11.82
N THR A 47 3.73 -7.82 10.98
CA THR A 47 4.20 -7.86 9.58
C THR A 47 5.47 -7.04 9.38
N PRO A 48 6.23 -7.24 8.28
CA PRO A 48 7.32 -6.33 7.94
C PRO A 48 6.84 -4.88 7.74
N ARG A 49 7.62 -3.90 8.23
CA ARG A 49 7.27 -2.47 8.14
C ARG A 49 7.52 -1.85 6.76
N ASN A 50 8.40 -2.45 5.96
CA ASN A 50 8.87 -1.89 4.68
C ASN A 50 8.43 -2.77 3.51
N THR A 51 8.03 -2.12 2.41
CA THR A 51 7.59 -2.80 1.19
C THR A 51 8.69 -3.66 0.56
N SER A 52 9.96 -3.27 0.71
CA SER A 52 11.11 -4.08 0.26
C SER A 52 11.16 -5.48 0.89
N ALA A 53 10.77 -5.60 2.17
CA ALA A 53 10.67 -6.89 2.85
C ALA A 53 9.36 -7.61 2.51
N LEU A 54 8.25 -6.88 2.35
CA LEU A 54 6.94 -7.45 2.00
C LEU A 54 6.95 -8.17 0.65
N ILE A 55 7.81 -7.77 -0.29
CA ILE A 55 7.99 -8.45 -1.58
C ILE A 55 8.37 -9.92 -1.42
N GLY A 56 9.03 -10.32 -0.34
CA GLY A 56 9.41 -11.71 -0.06
C GLY A 56 8.64 -12.35 1.09
N TYR A 57 7.62 -11.67 1.63
CA TYR A 57 6.94 -12.10 2.85
C TYR A 57 5.81 -13.09 2.57
N GLY A 58 5.60 -14.07 3.46
CA GLY A 58 4.55 -15.07 3.32
C GLY A 58 4.75 -16.02 2.12
N LYS A 59 3.67 -16.63 1.64
CA LYS A 59 3.66 -17.53 0.48
C LYS A 59 3.37 -16.75 -0.80
N GLY A 60 4.07 -17.05 -1.89
CA GLY A 60 3.75 -16.49 -3.22
C GLY A 60 2.46 -17.05 -3.79
N VAL A 61 1.66 -16.17 -4.41
CA VAL A 61 0.54 -16.54 -5.27
C VAL A 61 1.01 -16.48 -6.72
N GLU A 62 0.88 -17.58 -7.45
CA GLU A 62 1.30 -17.67 -8.86
C GLU A 62 0.35 -16.86 -9.75
N ILE A 63 0.89 -15.82 -10.37
CA ILE A 63 0.19 -14.84 -11.21
C ILE A 63 0.93 -14.53 -12.51
N ALA A 64 2.16 -15.02 -12.69
CA ALA A 64 2.95 -14.74 -13.88
C ALA A 64 2.20 -15.14 -15.16
N GLY A 65 2.15 -14.22 -16.13
CA GLY A 65 1.49 -14.43 -17.41
C GLY A 65 -0.04 -14.48 -17.37
N LEU A 66 -0.68 -14.33 -16.19
CA LEU A 66 -2.14 -14.31 -16.08
C LEU A 66 -2.74 -12.97 -16.52
N SER A 67 -3.97 -13.04 -17.04
CA SER A 67 -4.80 -11.85 -17.27
C SER A 67 -5.32 -11.29 -15.94
N PRO A 68 -5.75 -10.01 -15.89
CA PRO A 68 -6.33 -9.42 -14.67
C PRO A 68 -7.46 -10.26 -14.07
N GLU A 69 -8.35 -10.82 -14.91
CA GLU A 69 -9.49 -11.62 -14.49
C GLU A 69 -9.04 -12.92 -13.83
N ARG A 70 -8.03 -13.59 -14.39
CA ARG A 70 -7.46 -14.82 -13.84
C ARG A 70 -6.69 -14.59 -12.55
N ILE A 71 -6.08 -13.41 -12.38
CA ILE A 71 -5.47 -13.01 -11.12
C ILE A 71 -6.57 -12.83 -10.05
N ILE A 72 -7.67 -12.14 -10.37
CA ILE A 72 -8.80 -11.91 -9.44
C ILE A 72 -9.39 -13.22 -8.93
N GLU A 73 -9.52 -14.23 -9.80
CA GLU A 73 -10.02 -15.56 -9.41
C GLU A 73 -9.08 -16.29 -8.44
N ARG A 74 -7.78 -16.00 -8.48
CA ARG A 74 -6.74 -16.73 -7.74
C ARG A 74 -6.40 -16.10 -6.39
N VAL A 75 -6.64 -14.81 -6.23
CA VAL A 75 -6.37 -14.10 -4.98
C VAL A 75 -7.45 -14.36 -3.93
N GLU A 76 -7.06 -14.25 -2.67
CA GLU A 76 -7.91 -14.39 -1.50
C GLU A 76 -7.93 -13.10 -0.66
N PRO A 77 -8.97 -12.89 0.17
CA PRO A 77 -8.94 -11.83 1.17
C PRO A 77 -7.65 -11.88 2.00
N LEU A 78 -7.09 -10.71 2.28
CA LEU A 78 -5.81 -10.44 2.96
C LEU A 78 -4.55 -10.75 2.15
N ASP A 79 -4.65 -11.23 0.92
CA ASP A 79 -3.50 -11.26 0.00
C ASP A 79 -3.00 -9.83 -0.24
N LEU A 80 -1.68 -9.70 -0.39
CA LEU A 80 -0.99 -8.44 -0.57
C LEU A 80 -0.51 -8.31 -2.01
N ILE A 81 -0.94 -7.27 -2.72
CA ILE A 81 -0.37 -6.88 -4.00
C ILE A 81 0.81 -5.95 -3.70
N VAL A 82 2.04 -6.38 -3.99
CA VAL A 82 3.26 -5.72 -3.51
C VAL A 82 4.26 -5.45 -4.62
N TRP A 83 4.89 -4.28 -4.57
CA TRP A 83 6.11 -3.95 -5.32
C TRP A 83 6.98 -2.99 -4.50
N GLN A 84 8.20 -2.68 -4.97
CA GLN A 84 9.04 -1.72 -4.25
C GLN A 84 8.37 -0.34 -4.21
N GLY A 85 8.08 0.12 -2.99
CA GLY A 85 7.49 1.43 -2.74
C GLY A 85 5.97 1.42 -2.51
N HIS A 86 5.26 0.28 -2.61
CA HIS A 86 3.83 0.25 -2.25
C HIS A 86 3.30 -1.14 -1.91
N VAL A 87 2.18 -1.16 -1.18
CA VAL A 87 1.39 -2.35 -0.92
C VAL A 87 -0.10 -2.01 -0.98
N ILE A 88 -0.88 -2.90 -1.59
CA ILE A 88 -2.34 -2.89 -1.59
C ILE A 88 -2.81 -4.18 -0.92
N ILE A 89 -3.76 -4.08 -0.01
CA ILE A 89 -4.32 -5.23 0.70
C ILE A 89 -5.65 -5.58 0.05
N ILE A 90 -5.85 -6.85 -0.30
CA ILE A 90 -7.13 -7.35 -0.78
C ILE A 90 -8.06 -7.49 0.43
N LEU A 91 -9.18 -6.76 0.43
CA LEU A 91 -10.09 -6.75 1.58
C LEU A 91 -11.08 -7.92 1.50
N ASP A 92 -11.60 -8.16 0.29
CA ASP A 92 -12.53 -9.24 -0.04
C ASP A 92 -12.43 -9.57 -1.54
N ARG A 93 -13.42 -10.29 -2.08
CA ARG A 93 -13.44 -10.73 -3.49
C ARG A 93 -13.59 -9.58 -4.51
N GLU A 94 -14.03 -8.41 -4.07
CA GLU A 94 -14.36 -7.29 -4.96
C GLU A 94 -13.57 -6.03 -4.63
N ARG A 95 -12.98 -5.92 -3.44
CA ARG A 95 -12.43 -4.68 -2.92
C ARG A 95 -11.01 -4.83 -2.39
N THR A 96 -10.30 -3.72 -2.44
CA THR A 96 -8.96 -3.52 -1.88
C THR A 96 -8.96 -2.34 -0.91
N ILE A 97 -7.98 -2.32 -0.02
CA ILE A 97 -7.68 -1.18 0.85
C ILE A 97 -6.20 -0.83 0.73
N GLU A 98 -5.90 0.46 0.60
CA GLU A 98 -4.53 0.98 0.49
C GLU A 98 -4.43 2.38 1.08
N SER A 99 -3.26 2.75 1.58
CA SER A 99 -2.95 4.16 1.90
C SER A 99 -2.26 4.80 0.72
N ARG A 100 -2.84 5.87 0.15
CA ARG A 100 -2.31 6.58 -1.01
C ARG A 100 -1.82 7.97 -0.64
N LEU A 101 -0.70 8.37 -1.24
CA LEU A 101 -0.28 9.76 -1.25
C LEU A 101 -0.90 10.41 -2.50
N ASP A 102 -1.87 11.29 -2.30
CA ASP A 102 -2.36 12.20 -3.32
C ASP A 102 -1.78 13.58 -3.06
N CYS A 103 -0.78 13.98 -3.85
CA CYS A 103 -0.13 15.29 -3.74
C CYS A 103 -1.09 16.46 -4.08
N GLY A 104 -2.31 16.19 -4.57
CA GLY A 104 -3.36 17.17 -4.83
C GLY A 104 -4.34 17.39 -3.67
N GLY A 105 -4.18 16.68 -2.54
CA GLY A 105 -4.93 16.92 -1.28
C GLY A 105 -6.41 16.50 -1.27
N LYS A 106 -6.93 15.86 -2.32
CA LYS A 106 -8.37 15.55 -2.39
C LYS A 106 -8.72 14.10 -2.11
N ASN A 107 -7.81 13.16 -2.37
CA ASN A 107 -8.05 11.72 -2.19
C ASN A 107 -6.87 10.97 -1.54
N GLY A 108 -6.13 11.65 -0.65
CA GLY A 108 -5.03 11.05 0.10
C GLY A 108 -5.51 10.24 1.32
N GLY A 109 -4.66 9.35 1.82
CA GLY A 109 -4.93 8.52 2.99
C GLY A 109 -5.47 7.12 2.65
N VAL A 110 -6.15 6.50 3.62
CA VAL A 110 -6.64 5.13 3.50
C VAL A 110 -7.94 5.12 2.69
N VAL A 111 -7.92 4.43 1.56
CA VAL A 111 -9.05 4.34 0.63
C VAL A 111 -9.40 2.89 0.35
N VAL A 112 -10.70 2.63 0.13
CA VAL A 112 -11.21 1.35 -0.37
C VAL A 112 -11.55 1.51 -1.84
N ARG A 113 -11.12 0.57 -2.68
CA ARG A 113 -11.30 0.62 -4.14
C ARG A 113 -11.72 -0.73 -4.70
N PRO A 114 -12.44 -0.77 -5.83
CA PRO A 114 -12.69 -2.02 -6.55
C PRO A 114 -11.37 -2.72 -6.91
N LEU A 115 -11.29 -4.02 -6.65
CA LEU A 115 -10.12 -4.86 -6.90
C LEU A 115 -9.73 -4.83 -8.38
N GLN A 116 -10.72 -4.90 -9.28
CA GLN A 116 -10.50 -4.85 -10.71
C GLN A 116 -9.82 -3.54 -11.14
N GLU A 117 -10.29 -2.39 -10.64
CA GLU A 117 -9.69 -1.09 -10.95
C GLU A 117 -8.29 -0.93 -10.33
N ALA A 118 -8.09 -1.40 -9.10
CA ALA A 118 -6.80 -1.37 -8.45
C ALA A 118 -5.77 -2.19 -9.23
N LEU A 119 -6.11 -3.43 -9.60
CA LEU A 119 -5.26 -4.33 -10.35
C LEU A 119 -4.95 -3.81 -11.76
N ALA A 120 -5.96 -3.34 -12.50
CA ALA A 120 -5.76 -2.74 -13.82
C ALA A 120 -4.82 -1.52 -13.77
N GLY A 121 -4.96 -0.68 -12.74
CA GLY A 121 -4.06 0.45 -12.51
C GLY A 121 -2.61 0.02 -12.25
N VAL A 122 -2.40 -1.05 -11.48
CA VAL A 122 -1.06 -1.62 -11.25
C VAL A 122 -0.48 -2.16 -12.56
N MET A 123 -1.28 -2.92 -13.32
CA MET A 123 -0.87 -3.60 -14.56
C MET A 123 -0.61 -2.65 -15.73
N THR A 124 -1.06 -1.39 -15.66
CA THR A 124 -0.75 -0.36 -16.67
C THR A 124 0.76 -0.06 -16.74
N GLY A 125 1.48 -0.18 -15.61
CA GLY A 125 2.91 0.14 -15.53
C GLY A 125 3.80 -0.97 -14.99
N ARG A 126 3.24 -2.13 -14.64
CA ARG A 126 3.96 -3.24 -14.01
C ARG A 126 3.49 -4.59 -14.55
N MET A 127 4.42 -5.53 -14.60
CA MET A 127 4.18 -6.92 -15.00
C MET A 127 3.90 -7.78 -13.77
N ALA A 128 2.87 -8.63 -13.85
CA ALA A 128 2.63 -9.67 -12.85
C ALA A 128 3.73 -10.73 -12.94
N VAL A 129 4.38 -11.04 -11.82
CA VAL A 129 5.46 -12.03 -11.71
C VAL A 129 5.34 -12.84 -10.42
N ASP A 130 5.88 -14.06 -10.42
CA ASP A 130 5.85 -14.94 -9.24
C ASP A 130 7.04 -14.68 -8.31
N ASP A 131 8.20 -14.39 -8.92
CA ASP A 131 9.39 -13.85 -8.27
C ASP A 131 9.62 -12.40 -8.71
N TYR A 132 9.84 -11.52 -7.74
CA TYR A 132 10.00 -10.09 -8.01
C TYR A 132 11.20 -9.76 -8.89
N GLY A 133 12.26 -10.57 -8.83
CA GLY A 133 13.45 -10.41 -9.66
C GLY A 133 13.20 -10.69 -11.15
N ASP A 134 12.15 -11.43 -11.50
CA ASP A 134 11.92 -11.85 -12.88
C ASP A 134 11.58 -10.68 -13.81
N ALA A 135 10.84 -9.68 -13.31
CA ALA A 135 10.56 -8.49 -14.11
C ALA A 135 11.86 -7.72 -14.43
N ALA A 136 12.78 -7.63 -13.47
CA ALA A 136 14.06 -6.93 -13.65
C ALA A 136 14.96 -7.63 -14.69
N LYS A 137 14.95 -8.98 -14.75
CA LYS A 137 15.64 -9.76 -15.79
C LYS A 137 15.16 -9.41 -17.21
N LEU A 138 13.92 -8.94 -17.33
CA LEU A 138 13.30 -8.50 -18.59
C LEU A 138 13.37 -6.97 -18.79
N GLY A 139 14.05 -6.23 -17.91
CA GLY A 139 14.11 -4.77 -17.96
C GLY A 139 12.78 -4.07 -17.65
N LYS A 140 11.84 -4.76 -16.98
CA LYS A 140 10.50 -4.26 -16.65
C LYS A 140 10.33 -4.05 -15.15
N LYS A 141 9.33 -3.26 -14.77
CA LYS A 141 8.87 -3.18 -13.38
C LYS A 141 7.88 -4.30 -13.12
N GLY A 142 8.02 -4.99 -11.98
CA GLY A 142 7.17 -6.10 -11.58
C GLY A 142 6.30 -5.79 -10.37
N PHE A 143 5.29 -6.62 -10.14
CA PHE A 143 4.63 -6.78 -8.85
C PHE A 143 4.39 -8.27 -8.59
N VAL A 144 4.34 -8.62 -7.30
CA VAL A 144 4.04 -9.97 -6.82
C VAL A 144 2.77 -9.94 -5.98
N ILE A 145 2.15 -11.10 -5.77
CA ILE A 145 1.12 -11.26 -4.76
C ILE A 145 1.59 -12.21 -3.66
N ARG A 146 1.40 -11.79 -2.41
CA ARG A 146 1.84 -12.50 -1.21
C ARG A 146 0.69 -12.80 -0.26
N ARG A 147 0.57 -14.08 0.10
CA ARG A 147 -0.35 -14.59 1.10
C ARG A 147 0.38 -14.78 2.41
N TRP A 148 0.19 -13.86 3.35
CA TRP A 148 0.82 -13.93 4.66
C TRP A 148 -0.06 -14.61 5.71
N TYR A 149 -1.38 -14.52 5.54
CA TYR A 149 -2.36 -15.13 6.42
C TYR A 149 -3.17 -16.13 5.61
N GLY A 150 -3.09 -17.40 5.99
CA GLY A 150 -3.81 -18.49 5.35
C GLY A 150 -4.06 -19.61 6.34
N ARG A 151 -5.20 -20.28 6.22
CA ARG A 151 -5.46 -21.56 6.87
C ARG A 151 -4.86 -22.70 6.07
#